data_AF-A0AAW5GEQ1-F1
#
_entry.id   AF-A0AAW5GEQ1-F1
#
_cell.length_a   1.000
_cell.length_b   1.000
_cell.length_c   1.000
_cell.angle_alpha   90.00
_cell.angle_beta   90.00
_cell.angle_gamma   90.00
#
_symmetry.space_group_name_H-M   'P 1'
#
loop_
_entity.id
_entity.type
_entity.pdbx_description
1 polymer ?
#
loop_
_entity_poly.entity_id
_entity_poly.type
_entity_poly.pdbx_seq_one_letter_code
_entity_poly.pdbx_strand_id
1 'polypeptide(L)'
;MSEFSSRFFDIARMRNLLIPLDLALVGATGVGKSTTINCLFGSGVAAVGDGVEPETKIISSYNVSEYFRIHDTAGFGDGINEDKIYSKDLSFLLSKKVKTKGGEDLFGFIDIALVILDGGSRDLGTTFKLLDNVVLHCIEPERVIVAINQADQAMKGRYWNYAQHKPEPELLSFLEEKSSSIQRRINESTGLTIELPTFYSAYHKYNISSLQEQILCQLPHTRRF
;
A
#
# COMPACT_ATOMS: atom_id res chain seq x y z
N MET A 1 -13.90 -2.19 -17.79
CA MET A 1 -12.74 -2.31 -16.87
C MET A 1 -11.77 -1.21 -17.21
N SER A 2 -11.10 -0.59 -16.23
CA SER A 2 -9.99 0.33 -16.53
C SER A 2 -8.81 -0.45 -17.15
N GLU A 3 -7.94 0.23 -17.89
CA GLU A 3 -6.73 -0.37 -18.47
C GLU A 3 -5.86 -1.06 -17.40
N PHE A 4 -5.72 -0.41 -16.24
CA PHE A 4 -5.04 -0.95 -15.07
C PHE A 4 -5.64 -2.29 -14.61
N SER A 5 -6.97 -2.37 -14.44
CA SER A 5 -7.62 -3.63 -14.05
C SER A 5 -7.45 -4.75 -15.08
N SER A 6 -7.45 -4.41 -16.38
CA SER A 6 -7.21 -5.40 -17.44
C SER A 6 -5.78 -5.95 -17.38
N ARG A 7 -4.77 -5.06 -17.35
CA ARG A 7 -3.35 -5.47 -17.28
C ARG A 7 -3.06 -6.26 -16.01
N PHE A 8 -3.64 -5.86 -14.89
CA PHE A 8 -3.54 -6.58 -13.62
C PHE A 8 -4.03 -8.02 -13.75
N PHE A 9 -5.24 -8.20 -14.32
CA PHE A 9 -5.82 -9.53 -14.54
C PHE A 9 -4.96 -10.39 -15.48
N ASP A 10 -4.48 -9.81 -16.58
CA ASP A 10 -3.65 -10.53 -17.54
C ASP A 10 -2.35 -11.02 -16.90
N ILE A 11 -1.68 -10.17 -16.11
CA ILE A 11 -0.46 -10.55 -15.38
C ILE A 11 -0.74 -11.66 -14.37
N ALA A 12 -1.81 -11.52 -13.57
CA ALA A 12 -2.15 -12.51 -12.55
C ALA A 12 -2.45 -13.88 -13.16
N ARG A 13 -3.17 -13.90 -14.28
CA ARG A 13 -3.47 -15.12 -15.05
C ARG A 13 -2.23 -15.73 -15.67
N MET A 14 -1.38 -14.93 -16.31
CA MET A 14 -0.13 -15.39 -16.93
C MET A 14 0.82 -16.05 -15.91
N ARG A 15 0.78 -15.58 -14.66
CA ARG A 15 1.64 -16.06 -13.56
C ARG A 15 0.99 -17.14 -12.70
N ASN A 16 -0.23 -17.57 -13.04
CA ASN A 16 -0.97 -18.63 -12.33
C ASN A 16 -1.13 -18.36 -10.81
N LEU A 17 -1.31 -17.09 -10.46
CA LEU A 17 -1.51 -16.63 -9.08
C LEU A 17 -2.89 -17.10 -8.55
N LEU A 18 -3.03 -17.11 -7.23
CA LEU A 18 -4.34 -17.33 -6.63
C LEU A 18 -5.21 -16.09 -6.81
N ILE A 19 -6.49 -16.33 -7.02
CA ILE A 19 -7.49 -15.31 -7.32
C ILE A 19 -8.61 -15.42 -6.27
N PRO A 20 -9.07 -14.29 -5.69
CA PRO A 20 -8.57 -12.93 -5.92
C PRO A 20 -7.14 -12.73 -5.38
N LEU A 21 -6.39 -11.82 -5.99
CA LEU A 21 -5.15 -11.33 -5.41
C LEU A 21 -5.45 -10.45 -4.21
N ASP A 22 -4.71 -10.66 -3.13
CA ASP A 22 -4.98 -10.06 -1.83
C ASP A 22 -3.91 -9.03 -1.47
N LEU A 23 -4.31 -7.76 -1.41
CA LEU A 23 -3.43 -6.64 -1.08
C LEU A 23 -3.75 -6.10 0.31
N ALA A 24 -2.75 -6.07 1.20
CA ALA A 24 -2.86 -5.34 2.46
C ALA A 24 -2.55 -3.86 2.24
N LEU A 25 -3.46 -2.96 2.66
CA LEU A 25 -3.25 -1.52 2.62
C LEU A 25 -2.92 -1.00 4.00
N VAL A 26 -1.73 -0.44 4.14
CA VAL A 26 -1.14 -0.07 5.44
C VAL A 26 -0.78 1.41 5.44
N GLY A 27 -1.05 2.10 6.54
CA GLY A 27 -0.71 3.51 6.69
C GLY A 27 -1.43 4.18 7.85
N ALA A 28 -0.88 5.29 8.32
CA ALA A 28 -1.43 6.04 9.45
C ALA A 28 -2.83 6.61 9.17
N THR A 29 -3.55 7.02 10.21
CA THR A 29 -4.80 7.77 10.06
C THR A 29 -4.54 9.06 9.27
N GLY A 30 -5.43 9.36 8.31
CA GLY A 30 -5.34 10.59 7.51
C GLY A 30 -4.36 10.56 6.33
N VAL A 31 -3.56 9.50 6.13
CA VAL A 31 -2.59 9.43 5.02
C VAL A 31 -3.23 9.33 3.62
N GLY A 32 -4.55 9.07 3.56
CA GLY A 32 -5.32 9.03 2.32
C GLY A 32 -5.45 7.64 1.68
N LYS A 33 -5.48 6.57 2.51
CA LYS A 33 -5.74 5.19 2.08
C LYS A 33 -7.02 5.05 1.27
N SER A 34 -8.16 5.45 1.84
CA SER A 34 -9.46 5.35 1.17
C SER A 34 -9.53 6.19 -0.11
N THR A 35 -8.92 7.39 -0.13
CA THR A 35 -8.80 8.22 -1.34
C THR A 35 -7.96 7.53 -2.41
N THR A 36 -6.88 6.84 -2.01
CA THR A 36 -6.04 6.06 -2.92
C THR A 36 -6.80 4.89 -3.52
N ILE A 37 -7.56 4.13 -2.72
CA ILE A 37 -8.43 3.04 -3.21
C ILE A 37 -9.38 3.57 -4.28
N ASN A 38 -10.11 4.65 -3.96
CA ASN A 38 -11.07 5.22 -4.90
C ASN A 38 -10.41 5.79 -6.17
N CYS A 39 -9.17 6.27 -6.06
CA CYS A 39 -8.42 6.78 -7.20
C CYS A 39 -7.90 5.66 -8.11
N LEU A 40 -7.43 4.54 -7.55
CA LEU A 40 -6.87 3.42 -8.31
C LEU A 40 -7.97 2.55 -8.94
N PHE A 41 -9.08 2.37 -8.25
CA PHE A 41 -10.07 1.34 -8.56
C PHE A 41 -11.48 1.87 -8.86
N GLY A 42 -11.68 3.18 -8.77
CA GLY A 42 -12.96 3.83 -9.06
C GLY A 42 -13.72 4.26 -7.80
N SER A 43 -14.60 5.25 -7.97
CA SER A 43 -15.37 5.85 -6.87
C SER A 43 -16.38 4.87 -6.28
N GLY A 44 -16.40 4.76 -4.95
CA GLY A 44 -17.42 4.01 -4.20
C GLY A 44 -16.94 2.69 -3.63
N VAL A 45 -15.77 2.19 -4.05
CA VAL A 45 -15.18 0.94 -3.52
C VAL A 45 -14.99 1.03 -2.01
N ALA A 46 -14.31 2.08 -1.53
CA ALA A 46 -14.04 2.24 -0.10
C ALA A 46 -15.29 2.57 0.74
N ALA A 47 -16.38 3.02 0.11
CA ALA A 47 -17.63 3.36 0.79
C ALA A 47 -18.60 2.17 0.95
N VAL A 48 -18.44 1.11 0.14
CA VAL A 48 -19.36 -0.04 0.03
C VAL A 48 -18.77 -1.31 0.70
N GLY A 49 -17.77 -1.16 1.58
CA GLY A 49 -16.97 -2.28 2.12
C GLY A 49 -17.76 -3.48 2.65
N ASP A 50 -17.24 -4.68 2.38
CA ASP A 50 -17.80 -5.94 2.86
C ASP A 50 -17.27 -6.24 4.27
N GLY A 51 -17.91 -5.65 5.28
CA GLY A 51 -17.78 -6.07 6.68
C GLY A 51 -16.39 -5.93 7.32
N VAL A 52 -16.36 -6.27 8.61
CA VAL A 52 -15.17 -6.34 9.48
C VAL A 52 -14.98 -7.82 9.80
N GLU A 53 -13.76 -8.38 9.66
CA GLU A 53 -13.53 -9.76 10.11
C GLU A 53 -13.88 -9.84 11.62
N PRO A 54 -14.72 -10.79 12.07
CA PRO A 54 -15.27 -10.80 13.44
C PRO A 54 -14.23 -10.77 14.56
N GLU A 55 -13.01 -11.21 14.25
CA GLU A 55 -11.89 -11.29 15.20
C GLU A 55 -10.98 -10.04 15.15
N THR A 56 -10.95 -9.29 14.05
CA THR A 56 -10.07 -8.13 13.87
C THR A 56 -10.89 -6.86 13.59
N LYS A 57 -11.21 -6.12 14.66
CA LYS A 57 -11.96 -4.85 14.58
C LYS A 57 -11.29 -3.78 13.72
N ILE A 58 -10.02 -3.97 13.37
CA ILE A 58 -9.15 -3.02 12.69
C ILE A 58 -9.10 -3.23 11.18
N ILE A 59 -9.50 -4.40 10.65
CA ILE A 59 -9.30 -4.73 9.23
C ILE A 59 -10.65 -4.82 8.52
N SER A 60 -10.79 -4.07 7.43
CA SER A 60 -11.94 -4.11 6.52
C SER A 60 -11.51 -4.64 5.15
N SER A 61 -12.32 -5.51 4.57
CA SER A 61 -12.06 -6.08 3.24
C SER A 61 -12.94 -5.43 2.18
N TYR A 62 -12.34 -5.12 1.03
CA TYR A 62 -13.02 -4.53 -0.12
C TYR A 62 -12.79 -5.42 -1.33
N ASN A 63 -13.85 -6.05 -1.81
CA ASN A 63 -13.85 -6.74 -3.09
C ASN A 63 -13.89 -5.70 -4.20
N VAL A 64 -12.71 -5.34 -4.70
CA VAL A 64 -12.58 -4.38 -5.80
C VAL A 64 -13.11 -4.97 -7.10
N SER A 65 -12.84 -6.26 -7.30
CA SER A 65 -13.33 -7.07 -8.41
C SER A 65 -13.28 -8.53 -8.02
N GLU A 66 -13.78 -9.43 -8.88
CA GLU A 66 -13.60 -10.87 -8.72
C GLU A 66 -12.12 -11.30 -8.64
N TYR A 67 -11.19 -10.45 -9.08
CA TYR A 67 -9.77 -10.76 -9.20
C TYR A 67 -8.87 -10.07 -8.19
N PHE A 68 -9.41 -9.13 -7.41
CA PHE A 68 -8.60 -8.30 -6.53
C PHE A 68 -9.38 -7.87 -5.30
N ARG A 69 -8.78 -8.09 -4.13
CA ARG A 69 -9.33 -7.72 -2.84
C ARG A 69 -8.31 -6.91 -2.05
N ILE A 70 -8.79 -5.82 -1.45
CA ILE A 70 -7.98 -4.96 -0.58
C ILE A 70 -8.39 -5.21 0.86
N HIS A 71 -7.40 -5.43 1.72
CA HIS A 71 -7.54 -5.46 3.16
C HIS A 71 -7.06 -4.10 3.68
N ASP A 72 -7.99 -3.16 3.86
CA ASP A 72 -7.68 -1.86 4.47
C ASP A 72 -7.56 -2.05 5.96
N THR A 73 -6.43 -1.61 6.49
CA THR A 73 -6.18 -1.62 7.92
C THR A 73 -6.55 -0.25 8.48
N ALA A 74 -7.22 -0.19 9.63
CA ALA A 74 -7.56 1.10 10.24
C ALA A 74 -6.29 1.94 10.39
N GLY A 75 -6.40 3.27 10.34
CA GLY A 75 -5.21 4.08 10.56
C GLY A 75 -4.64 3.85 11.96
N PHE A 76 -3.32 3.78 12.07
CA PHE A 76 -2.59 3.78 13.34
C PHE A 76 -2.11 5.20 13.68
N GLY A 77 -1.66 5.41 14.93
CA GLY A 77 -1.18 6.70 15.43
C GLY A 77 -2.09 7.39 16.45
N ASP A 78 -3.15 6.72 16.92
CA ASP A 78 -4.10 7.28 17.90
C ASP A 78 -3.69 6.98 19.37
N GLY A 79 -2.66 6.15 19.60
CA GLY A 79 -2.09 5.88 20.92
C GLY A 79 -1.19 4.62 20.98
N ILE A 80 -0.36 4.53 22.02
CA ILE A 80 0.66 3.46 22.15
C ILE A 80 0.03 2.07 22.27
N ASN A 81 -1.12 1.93 22.95
CA ASN A 81 -1.75 0.63 23.14
C ASN A 81 -2.49 0.19 21.88
N GLU A 82 -3.12 1.14 21.19
CA GLU A 82 -3.77 0.98 19.90
C GLU A 82 -2.75 0.53 18.85
N ASP A 83 -1.57 1.16 18.80
CA ASP A 83 -0.49 0.79 17.88
C ASP A 83 0.04 -0.63 18.11
N LYS A 84 0.06 -1.11 19.37
CA LYS A 84 0.45 -2.49 19.70
C LYS A 84 -0.58 -3.51 19.22
N ILE A 85 -1.87 -3.21 19.38
CA ILE A 85 -2.95 -4.07 18.88
C ILE A 85 -2.91 -4.08 17.35
N TYR A 86 -2.80 -2.90 16.74
CA TYR A 86 -2.66 -2.74 15.30
C TYR A 86 -1.49 -3.56 14.73
N SER A 87 -0.31 -3.47 15.35
CA SER A 87 0.87 -4.23 14.93
C SER A 87 0.63 -5.75 14.96
N LYS A 88 -0.06 -6.25 16.00
CA LYS A 88 -0.39 -7.67 16.13
C LYS A 88 -1.40 -8.12 15.07
N ASP A 89 -2.46 -7.36 14.86
CA ASP A 89 -3.49 -7.67 13.86
C ASP A 89 -2.90 -7.65 12.44
N LEU A 90 -2.02 -6.67 12.15
CA LEU A 90 -1.32 -6.60 10.88
C LEU A 90 -0.36 -7.79 10.71
N SER A 91 0.43 -8.14 11.72
CA SER A 91 1.28 -9.34 11.68
C SER A 91 0.48 -10.61 11.40
N PHE A 92 -0.68 -10.75 12.07
CA PHE A 92 -1.58 -11.87 11.86
C PHE A 92 -2.11 -11.91 10.43
N LEU A 93 -2.60 -10.79 9.90
CA LEU A 93 -3.08 -10.67 8.51
C LEU A 93 -1.98 -11.06 7.51
N LEU A 94 -0.79 -10.46 7.64
CA LEU A 94 0.31 -10.67 6.72
C LEU A 94 0.87 -12.09 6.78
N SER A 95 0.77 -12.77 7.92
CA SER A 95 1.28 -14.14 8.12
C SER A 95 0.21 -15.23 7.96
N LYS A 96 -1.06 -14.85 7.78
CA LYS A 96 -2.20 -15.77 7.60
C LYS A 96 -1.93 -16.69 6.41
N LYS A 97 -2.19 -17.98 6.59
CA LYS A 97 -2.10 -18.98 5.53
C LYS A 97 -3.47 -19.53 5.17
N VAL A 98 -3.65 -19.87 3.89
CA VAL A 98 -4.88 -20.42 3.32
C VAL A 98 -4.58 -21.66 2.48
N LYS A 99 -5.57 -22.54 2.34
CA LYS A 99 -5.52 -23.69 1.43
C LYS A 99 -6.40 -23.44 0.22
N THR A 100 -5.97 -23.91 -0.95
CA THR A 100 -6.87 -23.98 -2.11
C THR A 100 -7.90 -25.09 -1.92
N LYS A 101 -9.11 -24.92 -2.48
CA LYS A 101 -10.16 -25.94 -2.41
C LYS A 101 -9.67 -27.27 -2.98
N GLY A 102 -9.57 -28.30 -2.13
CA GLY A 102 -9.12 -29.64 -2.52
C GLY A 102 -7.60 -29.82 -2.62
N GLY A 103 -6.81 -28.83 -2.20
CA GLY A 103 -5.35 -28.93 -2.09
C GLY A 103 -4.90 -28.95 -0.63
N GLU A 104 -3.77 -29.62 -0.36
CA GLU A 104 -3.16 -29.67 0.98
C GLU A 104 -2.12 -28.56 1.21
N ASP A 105 -1.63 -27.94 0.13
CA ASP A 105 -0.64 -26.88 0.18
C ASP A 105 -1.19 -25.63 0.90
N LEU A 106 -0.36 -25.07 1.77
CA LEU A 106 -0.60 -23.81 2.46
C LEU A 106 0.07 -22.68 1.68
N PHE A 107 -0.71 -21.64 1.38
CA PHE A 107 -0.24 -20.43 0.73
C PHE A 107 -0.42 -19.23 1.65
N GLY A 108 0.43 -18.23 1.51
CA GLY A 108 0.23 -16.93 2.15
C GLY A 108 -1.09 -16.30 1.68
N PHE A 109 -1.85 -15.74 2.61
CA PHE A 109 -3.12 -15.10 2.32
C PHE A 109 -2.94 -13.75 1.62
N ILE A 110 -1.99 -12.93 2.08
CA ILE A 110 -1.66 -11.64 1.48
C ILE A 110 -0.56 -11.84 0.43
N ASP A 111 -0.81 -11.37 -0.78
CA ASP A 111 0.14 -11.42 -1.89
C ASP A 111 1.11 -10.24 -1.89
N ILE A 112 0.60 -9.04 -1.56
CA ILE A 112 1.31 -7.75 -1.61
C ILE A 112 0.91 -6.89 -0.40
N ALA A 113 1.86 -6.13 0.14
CA ALA A 113 1.58 -5.03 1.07
C ALA A 113 1.86 -3.67 0.41
N LEU A 114 0.84 -2.81 0.31
CA LEU A 114 1.00 -1.41 -0.08
C LEU A 114 1.02 -0.52 1.16
N VAL A 115 2.17 0.08 1.42
CA VAL A 115 2.44 0.94 2.56
C VAL A 115 2.43 2.40 2.11
N ILE A 116 1.42 3.15 2.54
CA ILE A 116 1.26 4.56 2.20
C ILE A 116 1.86 5.45 3.28
N LEU A 117 2.80 6.29 2.88
CA LEU A 117 3.45 7.32 3.69
C LEU A 117 2.89 8.70 3.39
N ASP A 118 2.98 9.59 4.38
CA ASP A 118 2.56 10.99 4.27
C ASP A 118 3.69 11.87 3.68
N GLY A 119 3.46 12.44 2.51
CA GLY A 119 4.35 13.39 1.84
C GLY A 119 4.46 14.74 2.55
N GLY A 120 3.40 15.20 3.22
CA GLY A 120 3.36 16.44 3.99
C GLY A 120 4.00 16.32 5.38
N SER A 121 3.96 15.12 5.99
CA SER A 121 4.52 14.91 7.33
C SER A 121 6.06 14.93 7.34
N ARG A 122 6.60 15.47 8.44
CA ARG A 122 8.01 15.37 8.82
C ARG A 122 8.29 14.19 9.75
N ASP A 123 7.28 13.73 10.48
CA ASP A 123 7.40 12.59 11.38
C ASP A 123 6.80 11.35 10.72
N LEU A 124 7.69 10.45 10.32
CA LEU A 124 7.36 9.13 9.77
C LEU A 124 7.80 8.02 10.73
N GLY A 125 8.23 8.36 11.95
CA GLY A 125 8.90 7.44 12.87
C GLY A 125 8.06 6.21 13.23
N THR A 126 6.78 6.41 13.55
CA THR A 126 5.86 5.30 13.86
C THR A 126 5.61 4.40 12.64
N THR A 127 5.43 5.02 11.46
CA THR A 127 5.25 4.26 10.21
C THR A 127 6.47 3.45 9.84
N PHE A 128 7.68 4.02 9.99
CA PHE A 128 8.92 3.28 9.79
C PHE A 128 9.06 2.13 10.78
N LYS A 129 8.77 2.33 12.07
CA LYS A 129 8.79 1.24 13.05
C LYS A 129 7.86 0.10 12.65
N LEU A 130 6.69 0.42 12.10
CA LEU A 130 5.73 -0.58 11.65
C LEU A 130 6.19 -1.29 10.37
N LEU A 131 6.68 -0.54 9.39
CA LEU A 131 7.27 -1.10 8.18
C LEU A 131 8.43 -2.04 8.51
N ASP A 132 9.37 -1.56 9.32
CA ASP A 132 10.62 -2.25 9.65
C ASP A 132 10.35 -3.46 10.54
N ASN A 133 9.60 -3.32 11.64
CA ASN A 133 9.45 -4.38 12.65
C ASN A 133 8.25 -5.31 12.43
N VAL A 134 7.32 -4.97 11.53
CA VAL A 134 6.11 -5.76 11.28
C VAL A 134 6.05 -6.19 9.83
N VAL A 135 5.95 -5.25 8.89
CA VAL A 135 5.67 -5.58 7.50
C VAL A 135 6.83 -6.38 6.89
N LEU A 136 8.05 -5.86 6.95
CA LEU A 136 9.24 -6.50 6.38
C LEU A 136 9.68 -7.77 7.13
N HIS A 137 9.12 -8.03 8.32
CA HIS A 137 9.32 -9.30 9.03
C HIS A 137 8.31 -10.37 8.62
N CYS A 138 7.13 -9.97 8.12
CA CYS A 138 6.06 -10.89 7.77
C CYS A 138 6.03 -11.23 6.29
N ILE A 139 6.37 -10.29 5.39
CA ILE A 139 6.28 -10.45 3.94
C ILE A 139 7.58 -10.04 3.25
N GLU A 140 7.91 -10.72 2.16
CA GLU A 140 9.14 -10.53 1.40
C GLU A 140 9.25 -9.10 0.81
N PRO A 141 10.43 -8.47 0.81
CA PRO A 141 10.61 -7.08 0.37
C PRO A 141 10.08 -6.78 -1.03
N GLU A 142 10.20 -7.73 -1.95
CA GLU A 142 9.75 -7.60 -3.34
C GLU A 142 8.22 -7.47 -3.44
N ARG A 143 7.50 -7.97 -2.43
CA ARG A 143 6.04 -7.88 -2.28
C ARG A 143 5.60 -6.69 -1.44
N VAL A 144 6.54 -5.83 -1.00
CA VAL A 144 6.25 -4.59 -0.30
C VAL A 144 6.40 -3.42 -1.26
N ILE A 145 5.30 -2.69 -1.44
CA ILE A 145 5.25 -1.47 -2.22
C ILE A 145 5.14 -0.31 -1.25
N VAL A 146 6.10 0.61 -1.28
CA VAL A 146 6.04 1.85 -0.50
C VAL A 146 5.66 2.99 -1.42
N ALA A 147 4.66 3.78 -1.04
CA ALA A 147 4.20 4.93 -1.82
C ALA A 147 4.03 6.15 -0.92
N ILE A 148 4.26 7.34 -1.45
CA ILE A 148 4.19 8.61 -0.71
C ILE A 148 3.00 9.41 -1.24
N ASN A 149 1.90 9.42 -0.50
CA ASN A 149 0.73 10.22 -0.87
C ASN A 149 0.89 11.68 -0.43
N GLN A 150 -0.08 12.53 -0.76
CA GLN A 150 -0.11 13.95 -0.38
C GLN A 150 1.12 14.73 -0.87
N ALA A 151 1.62 14.38 -2.07
CA ALA A 151 2.69 15.12 -2.72
C ALA A 151 2.38 16.61 -2.88
N ASP A 152 1.09 16.96 -2.98
CA ASP A 152 0.58 18.34 -3.03
C ASP A 152 0.69 19.10 -1.71
N GLN A 153 0.78 18.40 -0.57
CA GLN A 153 0.93 19.01 0.75
C GLN A 153 2.38 19.07 1.23
N ALA A 154 3.29 18.38 0.52
CA ALA A 154 4.72 18.49 0.76
C ALA A 154 5.18 19.96 0.66
N MET A 155 6.24 20.32 1.40
CA MET A 155 6.70 21.70 1.57
C MET A 155 5.60 22.70 2.03
N LYS A 156 4.54 22.20 2.67
CA LYS A 156 3.33 22.95 3.08
C LYS A 156 2.56 23.53 1.87
N GLY A 157 2.51 22.77 0.77
CA GLY A 157 1.83 23.16 -0.47
C GLY A 157 2.56 24.21 -1.31
N ARG A 158 3.78 24.61 -0.91
CA ARG A 158 4.60 25.50 -1.74
C ARG A 158 5.06 24.78 -2.99
N TYR A 159 5.14 25.53 -4.09
CA TYR A 159 5.60 25.03 -5.39
C TYR A 159 4.69 23.90 -5.93
N TRP A 160 3.44 23.83 -5.48
CA TRP A 160 2.40 23.03 -6.12
C TRP A 160 1.62 23.89 -7.11
N ASN A 161 1.61 23.48 -8.38
CA ASN A 161 0.84 24.17 -9.41
C ASN A 161 -0.63 23.71 -9.35
N TYR A 162 -1.48 24.50 -8.70
CA TYR A 162 -2.91 24.20 -8.58
C TYR A 162 -3.68 24.22 -9.91
N ALA A 163 -3.20 24.93 -10.93
CA ALA A 163 -3.86 24.95 -12.24
C ALA A 163 -3.56 23.68 -13.04
N GLN A 164 -2.36 23.11 -12.88
CA GLN A 164 -1.89 21.93 -13.63
C GLN A 164 -1.88 20.64 -12.80
N HIS A 165 -2.20 20.71 -11.50
CA HIS A 165 -2.20 19.58 -10.57
C HIS A 165 -0.88 18.81 -10.55
N LYS A 166 0.25 19.53 -10.48
CA LYS A 166 1.58 18.93 -10.47
C LYS A 166 2.58 19.79 -9.68
N PRO A 167 3.69 19.20 -9.20
CA PRO A 167 4.75 19.96 -8.56
C PRO A 167 5.51 20.81 -9.59
N GLU A 168 5.95 21.99 -9.17
CA GLU A 168 6.98 22.78 -9.81
C GLU A 168 8.38 22.17 -9.51
N PRO A 169 9.44 22.54 -10.25
CA PRO A 169 10.75 21.88 -10.17
C PRO A 169 11.32 21.73 -8.75
N GLU A 170 11.13 22.74 -7.89
CA GLU A 170 11.60 22.74 -6.51
C GLU A 170 10.91 21.67 -5.66
N LEU A 171 9.58 21.55 -5.79
CA LEU A 171 8.82 20.52 -5.08
C LEU A 171 9.09 19.12 -5.66
N LEU A 172 9.29 19.01 -6.97
CA LEU A 172 9.65 17.74 -7.60
C LEU A 172 10.98 17.22 -7.06
N SER A 173 12.02 18.05 -7.04
CA SER A 173 13.33 17.70 -6.49
C SER A 173 13.25 17.32 -5.00
N PHE A 174 12.44 18.03 -4.22
CA PHE A 174 12.17 17.67 -2.82
C PHE A 174 11.53 16.29 -2.68
N LEU A 175 10.54 15.96 -3.51
CA LEU A 175 9.84 14.67 -3.48
C LEU A 175 10.74 13.51 -3.92
N GLU A 176 11.57 13.72 -4.95
CA GLU A 176 12.57 12.75 -5.41
C GLU A 176 13.61 12.44 -4.33
N GLU A 177 14.12 13.46 -3.63
CA GLU A 177 15.04 13.23 -2.53
C GLU A 177 14.34 12.62 -1.31
N LYS A 178 13.09 12.99 -1.03
CA LYS A 178 12.30 12.34 0.03
C LYS A 178 12.14 10.84 -0.25
N SER A 179 11.82 10.48 -1.50
CA SER A 179 11.72 9.07 -1.94
C SER A 179 13.05 8.32 -1.75
N SER A 180 14.15 8.89 -2.25
CA SER A 180 15.49 8.31 -2.12
C SER A 180 15.93 8.18 -0.66
N SER A 181 15.61 9.17 0.19
CA SER A 181 15.88 9.12 1.63
C SER A 181 15.09 8.03 2.35
N ILE A 182 13.82 7.80 1.99
CA ILE A 182 13.00 6.73 2.57
C ILE A 182 13.60 5.37 2.24
N GLN A 183 13.96 5.13 0.97
CA GLN A 183 14.58 3.88 0.53
C GLN A 183 15.90 3.62 1.27
N ARG A 184 16.80 4.62 1.33
CA ARG A 184 18.08 4.52 2.07
C ARG A 184 17.85 4.17 3.54
N ARG A 185 16.93 4.86 4.21
CA ARG A 185 16.65 4.64 5.63
C ARG A 185 16.18 3.21 5.92
N ILE A 186 15.31 2.65 5.07
CA ILE A 186 14.84 1.26 5.21
C ILE A 186 16.00 0.29 5.03
N ASN A 187 16.87 0.55 4.04
CA ASN A 187 18.07 -0.26 3.84
C ASN A 187 19.03 -0.21 5.02
N GLU A 188 19.27 0.99 5.57
CA GLU A 188 20.12 1.19 6.73
C GLU A 188 19.56 0.52 8.00
N SER A 189 18.24 0.50 8.19
CA SER A 189 17.60 -0.08 9.38
C SER A 189 17.39 -1.59 9.31
N THR A 190 17.09 -2.13 8.12
CA THR A 190 16.70 -3.54 7.93
C THR A 190 17.72 -4.38 7.15
N GLY A 191 18.64 -3.74 6.41
CA GLY A 191 19.51 -4.40 5.44
C GLY A 191 18.80 -4.82 4.14
N LEU A 192 17.50 -4.55 4.01
CA LEU A 192 16.68 -4.95 2.87
C LEU A 192 16.57 -3.79 1.86
N THR A 193 16.47 -4.12 0.58
CA THR A 193 16.28 -3.12 -0.48
C THR A 193 14.87 -3.24 -1.01
N ILE A 194 14.12 -2.15 -0.99
CA ILE A 194 12.80 -2.04 -1.63
C ILE A 194 12.93 -1.21 -2.91
N GLU A 195 11.93 -1.31 -3.78
CA GLU A 195 11.79 -0.40 -4.93
C GLU A 195 11.65 1.06 -4.48
N LEU A 196 12.08 1.98 -5.35
CA LEU A 196 12.04 3.42 -5.05
C LEU A 196 10.59 3.87 -4.81
N PRO A 197 10.27 4.51 -3.66
CA PRO A 197 8.89 4.88 -3.37
C PRO A 197 8.29 5.85 -4.38
N THR A 198 7.15 5.50 -4.99
CA THR A 198 6.43 6.44 -5.87
C THR A 198 5.68 7.48 -5.04
N PHE A 199 5.92 8.76 -5.32
CA PHE A 199 5.13 9.85 -4.74
C PHE A 199 3.98 10.26 -5.65
N TYR A 200 2.82 10.58 -5.06
CA TYR A 200 1.60 10.89 -5.80
C TYR A 200 0.67 11.79 -4.97
N SER A 201 -0.35 12.35 -5.62
CA SER A 201 -1.47 12.99 -4.92
C SER A 201 -2.76 12.31 -5.34
N ALA A 202 -3.34 11.52 -4.44
CA ALA A 202 -4.65 10.91 -4.66
C ALA A 202 -5.74 11.99 -4.87
N TYR A 203 -5.65 13.11 -4.15
CA TYR A 203 -6.65 14.17 -4.20
C TYR A 203 -6.64 14.90 -5.56
N HIS A 204 -5.45 15.25 -6.06
CA HIS A 204 -5.29 15.94 -7.34
C HIS A 204 -5.10 15.00 -8.54
N LYS A 205 -5.11 13.67 -8.32
CA LYS A 205 -4.85 12.63 -9.32
C LYS A 205 -3.50 12.78 -10.03
N TYR A 206 -2.50 13.29 -9.31
CA TYR A 206 -1.14 13.42 -9.82
C TYR A 206 -0.36 12.12 -9.67
N ASN A 207 0.39 11.73 -10.70
CA ASN A 207 1.30 10.59 -10.73
C ASN A 207 0.68 9.21 -10.40
N ILE A 208 -0.64 9.08 -10.57
CA ILE A 208 -1.39 7.84 -10.30
C ILE A 208 -0.97 6.72 -11.25
N SER A 209 -0.67 7.05 -12.51
CA SER A 209 -0.20 6.09 -13.51
C SER A 209 1.11 5.43 -13.09
N SER A 210 2.02 6.17 -12.46
CA SER A 210 3.29 5.64 -11.97
C SER A 210 3.08 4.71 -10.78
N LEU A 211 2.14 5.04 -9.88
CA LEU A 211 1.76 4.13 -8.79
C LEU A 211 1.11 2.84 -9.33
N GLN A 212 0.24 2.97 -10.34
CA GLN A 212 -0.34 1.81 -11.03
C GLN A 212 0.73 0.94 -11.67
N GLU A 213 1.68 1.52 -12.39
CA GLU A 213 2.76 0.77 -13.02
C GLU A 213 3.64 0.07 -11.98
N GLN A 214 3.99 0.74 -10.88
CA GLN A 214 4.74 0.11 -9.79
C GLN A 214 3.98 -1.10 -9.21
N ILE A 215 2.68 -0.98 -8.98
CA ILE A 215 1.85 -2.12 -8.53
C ILE A 215 1.88 -3.27 -9.54
N LEU A 216 1.75 -2.99 -10.83
CA LEU A 216 1.80 -4.04 -11.87
C LEU A 216 3.17 -4.71 -11.96
N CYS A 217 4.26 -3.92 -11.88
CA CYS A 217 5.63 -4.43 -11.92
C CYS A 217 5.94 -5.31 -10.70
N GLN A 218 5.48 -4.92 -9.51
CA GLN A 218 5.69 -5.66 -8.26
C GLN A 218 4.61 -6.70 -7.96
N LEU A 219 3.71 -6.99 -8.91
CA LEU A 219 2.91 -8.21 -8.81
C LEU A 219 3.85 -9.40 -8.61
N PRO A 220 3.49 -10.39 -7.77
CA PRO A 220 4.40 -11.49 -7.52
C PRO A 220 4.50 -12.40 -8.75
N HIS A 221 5.66 -13.03 -8.93
CA HIS A 221 5.90 -13.98 -10.03
C HIS A 221 5.41 -15.39 -9.70
N THR A 222 5.36 -15.71 -8.41
CA THR A 222 4.96 -17.02 -7.89
C THR A 222 4.03 -16.84 -6.70
N ARG A 223 3.34 -17.92 -6.32
CA ARG A 223 2.53 -17.93 -5.10
C ARG A 223 3.43 -17.79 -3.87
N ARG A 224 2.90 -17.14 -2.85
CA ARG A 224 3.54 -17.06 -1.54
C ARG A 224 3.24 -18.32 -0.73
N PHE A 225 4.22 -18.88 -0.04
CA PHE A 225 4.09 -20.13 0.73
C PHE A 225 4.16 -19.90 2.24
#